data_AF-A0AAI9X1T6-F1
#
_entry.id   AF-A0AAI9X1T6-F1
#
_cell.length_a   1.000
_cell.length_b   1.000
_cell.length_c   1.000
_cell.angle_alpha   90.00
_cell.angle_beta   90.00
_cell.angle_gamma   90.00
#
_symmetry.space_group_name_H-M   'P 1'
#
loop_
_entity.id
_entity.type
_entity.pdbx_description
1 polymer ?
#
loop_
_entity_poly.entity_id
_entity_poly.type
_entity_poly.pdbx_seq_one_letter_code
_entity_poly.pdbx_strand_id
1 'polypeptide(L)'
;MEWPWSNNDAEAKLKELEDKTDKKIKASEEKCINEINNQLNNFKNETDKKISAAVNESEIKVDEKIANAVKDSTANVDEKISAAVNESEIKVDQKIIALGEKEREENSKNLIEITNIIDEKIKSLEEKQNQIINNLEDKLNKEKWIIGEYKWMPVGSKMPSGWVKVNMTEGHTLIAGRTAGVTSGSVGKHAHDSANNNSVWALRNPNRGFSFINDRDGGRIGQKYMPFLHDYNDLILIKPNASDTGKGISKTNDNMAAGLIAELWQYKG
;
A
#
# COMPACT_ATOMS: atom_id res chain seq x y z
N MET A 1 89.34 -23.93 -142.49
CA MET A 1 89.44 -24.42 -141.09
C MET A 1 88.21 -23.90 -140.38
N GLU A 2 87.10 -24.64 -140.49
CA GLU A 2 85.83 -24.28 -139.85
C GLU A 2 85.90 -24.72 -138.38
N TRP A 3 85.57 -23.80 -137.47
CA TRP A 3 85.53 -24.07 -136.03
C TRP A 3 84.27 -24.90 -135.71
N PRO A 4 84.36 -25.99 -134.91
CA PRO A 4 83.29 -26.98 -134.79
C PRO A 4 82.27 -26.64 -133.70
N TRP A 5 81.92 -25.37 -133.53
CA TRP A 5 80.93 -24.94 -132.54
C TRP A 5 79.77 -24.28 -133.26
N SER A 6 78.66 -25.01 -133.44
CA SER A 6 77.40 -24.38 -133.83
C SER A 6 76.87 -23.58 -132.64
N ASN A 7 76.47 -22.32 -132.87
CA ASN A 7 75.90 -21.40 -131.88
C ASN A 7 74.87 -22.04 -130.93
N ASN A 8 74.11 -23.04 -131.40
CA ASN A 8 73.06 -23.73 -130.65
C ASN A 8 73.52 -24.51 -129.40
N ASP A 9 74.74 -25.06 -129.34
CA ASP A 9 75.21 -25.84 -128.17
C ASP A 9 75.65 -24.94 -127.00
N ALA A 10 76.12 -23.74 -127.31
CA ALA A 10 76.45 -22.73 -126.31
C ALA A 10 75.19 -22.14 -125.65
N GLU A 11 74.14 -21.89 -126.44
CA GLU A 11 72.85 -21.40 -125.95
C GLU A 11 72.14 -22.41 -125.02
N ALA A 12 72.20 -23.71 -125.34
CA ALA A 12 71.61 -24.76 -124.50
C ALA A 12 72.30 -24.87 -123.13
N LYS A 13 73.64 -24.79 -123.10
CA LYS A 13 74.43 -24.79 -121.87
C LYS A 13 74.21 -23.53 -121.04
N LEU A 14 74.05 -22.37 -121.68
CA LEU A 14 73.72 -21.13 -121.00
C LEU A 14 72.36 -21.24 -120.28
N LYS A 15 71.34 -21.73 -120.99
CA LYS A 15 70.01 -21.95 -120.43
C LYS A 15 70.01 -22.94 -119.25
N GLU A 16 70.78 -24.02 -119.35
CA GLU A 16 70.92 -24.98 -118.25
C GLU A 16 71.58 -24.36 -117.01
N LEU A 17 72.57 -23.48 -117.20
CA LEU A 17 73.21 -22.74 -116.11
C LEU A 17 72.26 -21.71 -115.49
N GLU A 18 71.47 -21.01 -116.28
CA GLU A 18 70.39 -20.12 -115.82
C GLU A 18 69.39 -20.89 -114.96
N ASP A 19 68.84 -22.00 -115.46
CA ASP A 19 67.87 -22.84 -114.74
C ASP A 19 68.44 -23.40 -113.42
N LYS A 20 69.72 -23.81 -113.42
CA LYS A 20 70.42 -24.26 -112.20
C LYS A 20 70.62 -23.13 -111.20
N THR A 21 70.92 -21.92 -111.69
CA THR A 21 71.11 -20.74 -110.86
C THR A 21 69.80 -20.30 -110.23
N ASP A 22 68.72 -20.24 -111.00
CA ASP A 22 67.38 -19.91 -110.53
C ASP A 22 66.88 -20.89 -109.47
N LYS A 23 67.11 -22.20 -109.67
CA LYS A 23 66.78 -23.22 -108.66
C LYS A 23 67.54 -23.01 -107.35
N LYS A 24 68.83 -22.67 -107.43
CA LYS A 24 69.64 -22.38 -106.23
C LYS A 24 69.20 -21.10 -105.53
N ILE A 25 68.86 -20.06 -106.29
CA ILE A 25 68.33 -18.81 -105.75
C ILE A 25 67.03 -19.09 -105.00
N LYS A 26 66.05 -19.76 -105.63
CA LYS A 26 64.77 -20.11 -104.99
C LYS A 26 64.96 -20.94 -103.72
N ALA A 27 65.81 -21.97 -103.75
CA ALA A 27 66.08 -22.79 -102.56
C ALA A 27 66.74 -21.97 -101.43
N SER A 28 67.62 -21.03 -101.77
CA SER A 28 68.24 -20.12 -100.80
C SER A 28 67.22 -19.12 -100.22
N GLU A 29 66.31 -18.60 -101.05
CA GLU A 29 65.22 -17.72 -100.62
C GLU A 29 64.26 -18.45 -99.68
N GLU A 30 63.82 -19.66 -100.03
CA GLU A 30 62.94 -20.49 -99.19
C GLU A 30 63.59 -20.81 -97.85
N LYS A 31 64.89 -21.17 -97.85
CA LYS A 31 65.64 -21.40 -96.61
C LYS A 31 65.69 -20.14 -95.74
N CYS A 32 65.99 -18.99 -96.35
CA CYS A 32 66.04 -17.70 -95.66
C CYS A 32 64.68 -17.33 -95.04
N ILE A 33 63.60 -17.46 -95.82
CA ILE A 33 62.23 -17.18 -95.37
C ILE A 33 61.86 -18.09 -94.20
N ASN A 34 62.16 -19.40 -94.27
CA ASN A 34 61.87 -20.34 -93.21
C ASN A 34 62.64 -20.01 -91.92
N GLU A 35 63.90 -19.61 -92.03
CA GLU A 35 64.72 -19.22 -90.87
C GLU A 35 64.21 -17.92 -90.23
N ILE A 36 63.86 -16.92 -91.04
CA ILE A 36 63.23 -15.67 -90.58
C ILE A 36 61.91 -15.98 -89.86
N ASN A 37 61.04 -16.81 -90.44
CA ASN A 37 59.76 -17.16 -89.83
C ASN A 37 59.93 -17.90 -88.50
N ASN A 38 60.91 -18.80 -88.39
CA ASN A 38 61.21 -19.49 -87.14
C ASN A 38 61.72 -18.51 -86.07
N GLN A 39 62.62 -17.60 -86.43
CA GLN A 39 63.09 -16.56 -85.52
C GLN A 39 61.96 -15.63 -85.06
N LEU A 40 61.08 -15.20 -85.96
CA LEU A 40 59.91 -14.39 -85.65
C LEU A 40 58.96 -15.10 -84.68
N ASN A 41 58.66 -16.38 -84.93
CA ASN A 41 57.80 -17.17 -84.05
C ASN A 41 58.42 -17.36 -82.66
N ASN A 42 59.72 -17.62 -82.58
CA ASN A 42 60.41 -17.74 -81.30
C ASN A 42 60.41 -16.41 -80.54
N PHE A 43 60.73 -15.31 -81.23
CA PHE A 43 60.72 -13.97 -80.63
C PHE A 43 59.32 -13.58 -80.12
N LYS A 44 58.28 -13.89 -80.89
CA LYS A 44 56.88 -13.67 -80.49
C LYS A 44 56.54 -14.47 -79.24
N ASN A 45 56.83 -15.78 -79.23
CA ASN A 45 56.53 -16.66 -78.10
C ASN A 45 57.29 -16.25 -76.82
N GLU A 46 58.55 -15.83 -76.93
CA GLU A 46 59.30 -15.32 -75.77
C GLU A 46 58.77 -13.99 -75.26
N THR A 47 58.38 -13.10 -76.18
CA THR A 47 57.78 -11.81 -75.83
C THR A 47 56.45 -12.01 -75.12
N ASP A 48 55.58 -12.88 -75.64
CA ASP A 48 54.29 -13.21 -75.02
C ASP A 48 54.50 -13.78 -73.61
N LYS A 49 55.46 -14.71 -73.42
CA LYS A 49 55.81 -15.24 -72.10
C LYS A 49 56.27 -14.17 -71.12
N LYS A 50 57.13 -13.24 -71.56
CA LYS A 50 57.63 -12.13 -70.72
C LYS A 50 56.50 -11.18 -70.35
N ILE A 51 55.61 -10.86 -71.29
CA ILE A 51 54.44 -10.01 -71.05
C ILE A 51 53.52 -10.69 -70.04
N SER A 52 53.16 -11.97 -70.23
CA SER A 52 52.30 -12.69 -69.29
C SER A 52 52.89 -12.76 -67.88
N ALA A 53 54.20 -13.01 -67.76
CA ALA A 53 54.88 -13.02 -66.47
C ALA A 53 54.83 -11.64 -65.79
N ALA A 54 55.11 -10.57 -66.54
CA ALA A 54 55.09 -9.20 -66.02
C ALA A 54 53.67 -8.76 -65.60
N VAL A 55 52.64 -9.14 -66.38
CA VAL A 55 51.24 -8.87 -66.05
C VAL A 55 50.84 -9.58 -64.76
N ASN A 56 51.11 -10.89 -64.65
CA ASN A 56 50.79 -11.66 -63.44
C ASN A 56 51.49 -11.11 -62.19
N GLU A 57 52.78 -10.75 -62.30
CA GLU A 57 53.51 -10.15 -61.18
C GLU A 57 52.92 -8.79 -60.78
N SER A 58 52.50 -7.98 -61.76
CA SER A 58 51.85 -6.70 -61.51
C SER A 58 50.48 -6.89 -60.84
N GLU A 59 49.67 -7.84 -61.28
CA GLU A 59 48.37 -8.15 -60.68
C GLU A 59 48.51 -8.56 -59.22
N ILE A 60 49.43 -9.49 -58.91
CA ILE A 60 49.71 -9.92 -57.53
C ILE A 60 50.09 -8.74 -56.64
N LYS A 61 51.01 -7.87 -57.11
CA LYS A 61 51.42 -6.67 -56.35
C LYS A 61 50.29 -5.68 -56.14
N VAL A 62 49.38 -5.55 -57.11
CA VAL A 62 48.20 -4.68 -56.99
C VAL A 62 47.24 -5.26 -55.96
N ASP A 63 46.95 -6.56 -56.03
CA ASP A 63 46.07 -7.24 -55.07
C ASP A 63 46.59 -7.16 -53.64
N GLU A 64 47.90 -7.37 -53.43
CA GLU A 64 48.54 -7.19 -52.12
C GLU A 64 48.40 -5.77 -51.58
N LYS A 65 48.60 -4.76 -52.44
CA LYS A 65 48.44 -3.35 -52.05
C LYS A 65 46.99 -3.03 -51.69
N ILE A 66 46.03 -3.53 -52.46
CA ILE A 66 44.61 -3.34 -52.20
C ILE A 66 44.24 -4.02 -50.87
N ALA A 67 44.65 -5.27 -50.66
CA ALA A 67 44.37 -6.01 -49.43
C ALA A 67 44.91 -5.29 -48.18
N ASN A 68 46.15 -4.79 -48.26
CA ASN A 68 46.76 -4.02 -47.17
C ASN A 68 46.03 -2.69 -46.95
N ALA A 69 45.73 -1.94 -48.01
CA ALA A 69 45.00 -0.68 -47.89
C ALA A 69 43.60 -0.86 -47.29
N VAL A 70 42.89 -1.92 -47.67
CA VAL A 70 41.58 -2.27 -47.08
C VAL A 70 41.71 -2.61 -45.61
N LYS A 71 42.71 -3.42 -45.23
CA LYS A 71 42.96 -3.81 -43.85
C LYS A 71 43.28 -2.60 -42.97
N ASP A 72 44.17 -1.72 -43.42
CA ASP A 72 44.56 -0.51 -42.69
C ASP A 72 43.38 0.47 -42.56
N SER A 73 42.61 0.63 -43.65
CA SER A 73 41.41 1.46 -43.63
C SER A 73 40.36 0.92 -42.66
N THR A 74 40.16 -0.39 -42.62
CA THR A 74 39.20 -1.04 -41.72
C THR A 74 39.62 -0.85 -40.26
N ALA A 75 40.88 -1.13 -39.93
CA ALA A 75 41.40 -0.97 -38.57
C ALA A 75 41.30 0.48 -38.07
N ASN A 76 41.63 1.46 -38.92
CA ASN A 76 41.51 2.88 -38.60
C ASN A 76 40.04 3.33 -38.42
N VAL A 77 39.11 2.77 -39.19
CA VAL A 77 37.68 3.04 -39.02
C VAL A 77 37.18 2.46 -37.69
N ASP A 78 37.55 1.21 -37.37
CA ASP A 78 37.17 0.57 -36.11
C ASP A 78 37.69 1.35 -34.89
N GLU A 79 38.95 1.79 -34.93
CA GLU A 79 39.54 2.61 -33.86
C GLU A 79 38.78 3.93 -33.68
N LYS A 80 38.44 4.61 -34.78
CA LYS A 80 37.66 5.86 -34.73
C LYS A 80 36.24 5.63 -34.20
N ILE A 81 35.59 4.53 -34.59
CA ILE A 81 34.26 4.18 -34.08
C ILE A 81 34.34 3.91 -32.57
N SER A 82 35.30 3.09 -32.11
CA SER A 82 35.47 2.81 -30.68
C SER A 82 35.75 4.08 -29.88
N ALA A 83 36.61 4.96 -30.37
CA ALA A 83 36.89 6.25 -29.71
C ALA A 83 35.62 7.13 -29.62
N ALA A 84 34.87 7.25 -30.72
CA ALA A 84 33.64 8.04 -30.77
C ALA A 84 32.54 7.49 -29.85
N VAL A 85 32.38 6.16 -29.80
CA VAL A 85 31.43 5.49 -28.91
C VAL A 85 31.79 5.76 -27.46
N ASN A 86 33.05 5.53 -27.06
CA ASN A 86 33.50 5.79 -25.68
C ASN A 86 33.31 7.25 -25.27
N GLU A 87 33.66 8.20 -26.15
CA GLU A 87 33.45 9.63 -25.87
C GLU A 87 31.96 9.96 -25.70
N SER A 88 31.10 9.38 -26.53
CA SER A 88 29.65 9.56 -26.44
C SER A 88 29.08 8.97 -25.16
N GLU A 89 29.49 7.76 -24.77
CA GLU A 89 29.05 7.11 -23.52
C GLU A 89 29.42 7.96 -22.30
N ILE A 90 30.67 8.44 -22.22
CA ILE A 90 31.11 9.31 -21.12
C ILE A 90 30.27 10.58 -21.04
N LYS A 91 29.98 11.22 -22.18
CA LYS A 91 29.14 12.44 -22.20
C LYS A 91 27.70 12.15 -21.79
N VAL A 92 27.15 11.01 -22.19
CA VAL A 92 25.79 10.58 -21.81
C VAL A 92 25.75 10.31 -20.30
N ASP A 93 26.70 9.58 -19.76
CA ASP A 93 26.78 9.28 -18.33
C ASP A 93 26.89 10.54 -17.48
N GLN A 94 27.77 11.47 -17.87
CA GLN A 94 27.89 12.78 -17.21
C GLN A 94 26.56 13.56 -17.23
N LYS A 95 25.85 13.53 -18.35
CA LYS A 95 24.55 14.20 -18.47
C LYS A 95 23.47 13.54 -17.62
N ILE A 96 23.46 12.20 -17.53
CA ILE A 96 22.54 11.45 -16.66
C ILE A 96 22.80 11.80 -15.19
N ILE A 97 24.06 11.83 -14.76
CA ILE A 97 24.44 12.20 -13.39
C ILE A 97 23.97 13.63 -13.08
N ALA A 98 24.27 14.59 -13.95
CA ALA A 98 23.88 15.99 -13.76
C ALA A 98 22.35 16.16 -13.70
N LEU A 99 21.59 15.44 -14.54
CA LEU A 99 20.13 15.45 -14.50
C LEU A 99 19.61 14.85 -13.19
N GLY A 100 20.17 13.71 -12.75
CA GLY A 100 19.77 13.06 -11.50
C GLY A 100 20.14 13.87 -10.25
N GLU A 101 21.18 14.69 -10.29
CA GLU A 101 21.50 15.65 -9.22
C GLU A 101 20.52 16.82 -9.19
N LYS A 102 20.21 17.38 -10.37
CA LYS A 102 19.24 18.47 -10.50
C LYS A 102 17.84 18.06 -10.00
N GLU A 103 17.39 16.86 -10.39
CA GLU A 103 16.10 16.32 -9.94
C GLU A 103 16.09 16.09 -8.42
N ARG A 104 17.19 15.57 -7.84
CA ARG A 104 17.31 15.42 -6.39
C ARG A 104 17.25 16.76 -5.66
N GLU A 105 17.89 17.80 -6.19
CA GLU A 105 17.84 19.15 -5.62
C GLU A 105 16.42 19.74 -5.68
N GLU A 106 15.74 19.62 -6.82
CA GLU A 106 14.36 20.09 -6.99
C GLU A 106 13.40 19.35 -6.05
N ASN A 107 13.51 18.03 -5.96
CA ASN A 107 12.72 17.24 -5.03
C ASN A 107 12.99 17.62 -3.56
N SER A 108 14.24 17.92 -3.21
CA SER A 108 14.58 18.39 -1.86
C SER A 108 13.93 19.74 -1.55
N LYS A 109 13.90 20.67 -2.49
CA LYS A 109 13.21 21.97 -2.33
C LYS A 109 11.70 21.78 -2.14
N ASN A 110 11.08 20.95 -2.98
CA ASN A 110 9.65 20.66 -2.90
C ASN A 110 9.29 20.01 -1.56
N LEU A 111 10.11 19.09 -1.04
CA LEU A 111 9.89 18.47 0.27
C LEU A 111 9.95 19.49 1.42
N ILE A 112 10.90 20.43 1.36
CA ILE A 112 10.99 21.51 2.36
C ILE A 112 9.74 22.40 2.29
N GLU A 113 9.29 22.77 1.10
CA GLU A 113 8.08 23.57 0.92
C GLU A 113 6.83 22.87 1.48
N ILE A 114 6.65 21.59 1.15
CA ILE A 114 5.56 20.77 1.69
C ILE A 114 5.64 20.70 3.22
N THR A 115 6.83 20.53 3.78
CA THR A 115 7.04 20.48 5.24
C THR A 115 6.58 21.79 5.89
N ASN A 116 7.00 22.93 5.34
CA ASN A 116 6.58 24.25 5.85
C ASN A 116 5.05 24.42 5.78
N ILE A 117 4.41 24.00 4.67
CA ILE A 117 2.95 24.05 4.52
C ILE A 117 2.25 23.17 5.57
N ILE A 118 2.80 21.99 5.86
CA ILE A 118 2.26 21.10 6.89
C ILE A 118 2.38 21.74 8.27
N ASP A 119 3.53 22.31 8.61
CA ASP A 119 3.77 22.96 9.90
C ASP A 119 2.83 24.15 10.12
N GLU A 120 2.64 25.00 9.10
CA GLU A 120 1.69 26.11 9.15
C GLU A 120 0.25 25.63 9.37
N LYS A 121 -0.16 24.55 8.69
CA LYS A 121 -1.49 23.95 8.85
C LYS A 121 -1.69 23.35 10.24
N ILE A 122 -0.68 22.65 10.77
CA ILE A 122 -0.73 22.09 12.12
C ILE A 122 -0.95 23.22 13.13
N LYS A 123 -0.13 24.28 13.06
CA LYS A 123 -0.26 25.44 13.95
C LYS A 123 -1.65 26.09 13.87
N SER A 124 -2.19 26.27 12.66
CA SER A 124 -3.55 26.81 12.49
C SER A 124 -4.63 25.91 13.07
N LEU A 125 -4.46 24.58 12.99
CA LEU A 125 -5.40 23.63 13.58
C LEU A 125 -5.33 23.63 15.12
N GLU A 126 -4.13 23.71 15.69
CA GLU A 126 -3.92 23.85 17.14
C GLU A 126 -4.58 25.12 17.68
N GLU A 127 -4.42 26.25 16.99
CA GLU A 127 -5.08 27.51 17.35
C GLU A 127 -6.62 27.38 17.33
N LYS A 128 -7.18 26.75 16.29
CA LYS A 128 -8.63 26.48 16.21
C LYS A 128 -9.11 25.54 17.32
N GLN A 129 -8.34 24.50 17.62
CA GLN A 129 -8.66 23.56 18.69
C GLN A 129 -8.70 24.28 20.04
N ASN A 130 -7.70 25.10 20.34
CA ASN A 130 -7.64 25.89 21.57
C ASN A 130 -8.80 26.88 21.68
N GLN A 131 -9.18 27.54 20.58
CA GLN A 131 -10.36 28.40 20.56
C GLN A 131 -11.64 27.63 20.87
N ILE A 132 -11.82 26.42 20.32
CA ILE A 132 -12.98 25.58 20.61
C ILE A 132 -13.00 25.17 22.08
N ILE A 133 -11.86 24.74 22.63
CA ILE A 133 -11.73 24.35 24.04
C ILE A 133 -12.12 25.52 24.94
N ASN A 134 -11.52 26.70 24.75
CA ASN A 134 -11.82 27.89 25.54
C ASN A 134 -13.31 28.27 25.46
N ASN A 135 -13.90 28.20 24.26
CA ASN A 135 -15.34 28.46 24.08
C ASN A 135 -16.23 27.45 24.82
N LEU A 136 -15.82 26.18 24.89
CA LEU A 136 -16.54 25.15 25.63
C LEU A 136 -16.37 25.33 27.14
N GLU A 137 -15.17 25.65 27.61
CA GLU A 137 -14.90 25.97 29.02
C GLU A 137 -15.71 27.19 29.47
N ASP A 138 -15.77 28.25 28.66
CA ASP A 138 -16.58 29.43 28.94
C ASP A 138 -18.07 29.10 29.03
N LYS A 139 -18.59 28.24 28.13
CA LYS A 139 -19.97 27.78 28.19
C LYS A 139 -20.23 26.96 29.45
N LEU A 140 -19.34 26.03 29.77
CA LEU A 140 -19.41 25.20 30.97
C LEU A 140 -19.34 26.04 32.25
N ASN A 141 -18.52 27.09 32.28
CA ASN A 141 -18.37 27.96 33.45
C ASN A 141 -19.55 28.93 33.61
N LYS A 142 -20.15 29.39 32.50
CA LYS A 142 -21.37 30.21 32.50
C LYS A 142 -22.58 29.41 32.94
N GLU A 143 -22.70 28.19 32.45
CA GLU A 143 -23.66 27.21 32.93
C GLU A 143 -23.11 26.62 34.23
N LYS A 144 -23.18 27.35 35.36
CA LYS A 144 -22.99 26.71 36.68
C LYS A 144 -24.07 25.64 36.84
N TRP A 145 -23.77 24.42 36.39
CA TRP A 145 -24.56 23.24 36.62
C TRP A 145 -24.50 22.97 38.13
N ILE A 146 -25.43 23.55 38.88
CA ILE A 146 -25.75 23.08 40.23
C ILE A 146 -26.54 21.79 40.03
N ILE A 147 -25.84 20.71 39.71
CA ILE A 147 -26.44 19.39 39.72
C ILE A 147 -26.63 19.02 41.18
N GLY A 148 -27.87 19.12 41.63
CA GLY A 148 -28.38 18.26 42.68
C GLY A 148 -28.45 18.84 44.08
N GLU A 149 -28.61 20.16 44.24
CA GLU A 149 -29.26 20.62 45.47
C GLU A 149 -30.74 20.28 45.39
N TYR A 150 -31.07 19.12 45.95
CA TYR A 150 -32.43 18.68 46.19
C TYR A 150 -32.79 18.96 47.64
N LYS A 151 -33.97 19.53 47.86
CA LYS A 151 -34.48 19.79 49.20
C LYS A 151 -35.91 19.30 49.30
N TRP A 152 -36.19 18.54 50.35
CA TRP A 152 -37.54 18.21 50.76
C TRP A 152 -38.13 19.39 51.53
N MET A 153 -39.27 19.88 51.08
CA MET A 153 -39.94 21.06 51.65
C MET A 153 -41.38 20.68 52.02
N PRO A 154 -41.92 21.15 53.16
CA PRO A 154 -43.31 20.89 53.50
C PRO A 154 -44.26 21.33 52.39
N VAL A 155 -45.28 20.52 52.08
CA VAL A 155 -46.32 20.89 51.10
C VAL A 155 -46.94 22.25 51.48
N GLY A 156 -47.06 23.15 50.50
CA GLY A 156 -47.56 24.51 50.72
C GLY A 156 -46.51 25.54 51.15
N SER A 157 -45.24 25.14 51.32
CA SER A 157 -44.14 26.09 51.55
C SER A 157 -43.99 27.07 50.38
N LYS A 158 -43.66 28.33 50.67
CA LYS A 158 -43.36 29.33 49.64
C LYS A 158 -42.02 28.99 48.98
N MET A 159 -42.02 28.79 47.67
CA MET A 159 -40.83 28.42 46.89
C MET A 159 -39.83 29.58 46.80
N PRO A 160 -38.58 29.44 47.27
CA PRO A 160 -37.54 30.44 47.07
C PRO A 160 -37.20 30.61 45.58
N SER A 161 -36.71 31.79 45.21
CA SER A 161 -36.23 32.06 43.85
C SER A 161 -35.12 31.07 43.46
N GLY A 162 -35.15 30.59 42.22
CA GLY A 162 -34.18 29.62 41.68
C GLY A 162 -34.49 28.15 41.98
N TRP A 163 -35.55 27.83 42.73
CA TRP A 163 -35.99 26.45 42.97
C TRP A 163 -37.18 26.10 42.07
N VAL A 164 -37.28 24.83 41.66
CA VAL A 164 -38.47 24.28 40.98
C VAL A 164 -38.93 23.00 41.66
N LYS A 165 -40.24 22.77 41.65
CA LYS A 165 -40.84 21.52 42.13
C LYS A 165 -40.55 20.40 41.12
N VAL A 166 -40.06 19.27 41.61
CA VAL A 166 -39.87 18.05 40.82
C VAL A 166 -41.18 17.26 40.80
N ASN A 167 -41.71 17.01 39.61
CA ASN A 167 -42.86 16.13 39.45
C ASN A 167 -42.40 14.68 39.61
N MET A 168 -42.75 14.06 40.74
CA MET A 168 -42.58 12.62 40.93
C MET A 168 -43.81 11.90 40.36
N THR A 169 -43.62 10.98 39.42
CA THR A 169 -44.71 10.12 38.91
C THR A 169 -45.09 9.07 39.97
N GLU A 170 -46.33 8.55 39.89
CA GLU A 170 -46.84 7.52 40.79
C GLU A 170 -45.92 6.28 40.81
N GLY A 171 -45.66 5.72 41.99
CA GLY A 171 -44.81 4.53 42.17
C GLY A 171 -43.47 4.75 42.87
N HIS A 172 -43.12 6.00 43.22
CA HIS A 172 -41.93 6.29 44.02
C HIS A 172 -42.26 6.27 45.52
N THR A 173 -41.76 5.27 46.26
CA THR A 173 -41.88 5.19 47.72
C THR A 173 -40.71 5.89 48.40
N LEU A 174 -40.97 6.85 49.29
CA LEU A 174 -39.96 7.42 50.18
C LEU A 174 -39.57 6.42 51.27
N ILE A 175 -38.27 6.21 51.45
CA ILE A 175 -37.72 5.60 52.66
C ILE A 175 -37.10 6.73 53.48
N ALA A 176 -37.73 7.10 54.59
CA ALA A 176 -37.19 8.09 55.51
C ALA A 176 -36.01 7.47 56.28
N GLY A 177 -34.78 7.75 55.83
CA GLY A 177 -33.57 7.53 56.63
C GLY A 177 -33.42 8.66 57.65
N ARG A 178 -33.16 8.35 58.92
CA ARG A 178 -32.90 9.38 59.95
C ARG A 178 -31.54 10.08 59.76
N THR A 179 -30.67 9.59 58.88
CA THR A 179 -29.35 10.16 58.59
C THR A 179 -28.96 9.90 57.14
N ALA A 180 -28.29 10.84 56.48
CA ALA A 180 -27.84 10.68 55.10
C ALA A 180 -26.78 9.55 55.00
N GLY A 181 -26.96 8.61 54.06
CA GLY A 181 -25.92 7.66 53.65
C GLY A 181 -25.98 6.22 54.20
N VAL A 182 -27.00 5.82 54.97
CA VAL A 182 -27.14 4.42 55.45
C VAL A 182 -28.59 3.95 55.32
N THR A 183 -28.87 2.99 54.42
CA THR A 183 -30.19 2.37 54.27
C THR A 183 -30.38 1.25 55.28
N SER A 184 -30.72 1.59 56.51
CA SER A 184 -31.36 0.66 57.46
C SER A 184 -32.63 1.33 57.99
N GLY A 185 -33.76 1.01 57.35
CA GLY A 185 -35.09 1.46 57.76
C GLY A 185 -35.81 0.37 58.55
N SER A 186 -36.51 0.76 59.63
CA SER A 186 -37.45 -0.11 60.34
C SER A 186 -38.83 0.02 59.68
N VAL A 187 -39.38 -1.07 59.17
CA VAL A 187 -40.77 -1.13 58.72
C VAL A 187 -41.67 -1.13 59.95
N GLY A 188 -42.65 -0.23 60.00
CA GLY A 188 -43.66 -0.23 61.07
C GLY A 188 -44.43 -1.55 61.10
N LYS A 189 -44.63 -2.13 62.30
CA LYS A 189 -45.39 -3.38 62.47
C LYS A 189 -46.86 -3.15 62.09
N HIS A 190 -47.41 -4.01 61.23
CA HIS A 190 -48.84 -4.11 60.96
C HIS A 190 -49.27 -5.58 61.05
N ALA A 191 -50.44 -5.86 61.61
CA ALA A 191 -50.93 -7.22 61.83
C ALA A 191 -52.21 -7.46 61.01
N HIS A 192 -52.34 -8.67 60.45
CA HIS A 192 -53.55 -9.12 59.77
C HIS A 192 -54.43 -9.92 60.73
N ASP A 193 -55.73 -9.66 60.69
CA ASP A 193 -56.76 -10.47 61.35
C ASP A 193 -57.23 -11.55 60.36
N SER A 194 -57.01 -12.82 60.69
CA SER A 194 -57.75 -13.91 60.07
C SER A 194 -58.27 -14.81 61.17
N ALA A 195 -59.60 -14.86 61.30
CA ALA A 195 -60.35 -15.75 62.17
C ALA A 195 -60.22 -17.25 61.82
N ASN A 196 -59.18 -17.66 61.09
CA ASN A 196 -58.81 -19.05 60.88
C ASN A 196 -57.37 -19.21 61.35
N ASN A 197 -57.17 -20.16 62.26
CA ASN A 197 -55.95 -20.39 63.02
C ASN A 197 -54.77 -20.81 62.10
N ASN A 198 -54.19 -19.85 61.39
CA ASN A 198 -53.07 -20.03 60.47
C ASN A 198 -51.80 -19.51 61.15
N SER A 199 -51.17 -20.34 61.97
CA SER A 199 -49.83 -20.05 62.46
C SER A 199 -48.83 -20.30 61.32
N VAL A 200 -47.94 -19.34 61.06
CA VAL A 200 -46.77 -19.57 60.20
C VAL A 200 -45.68 -20.16 61.09
N TRP A 201 -45.38 -21.44 60.89
CA TRP A 201 -44.33 -22.13 61.66
C TRP A 201 -43.00 -21.96 60.93
N ALA A 202 -42.06 -21.30 61.60
CA ALA A 202 -40.67 -21.27 61.16
C ALA A 202 -39.95 -22.49 61.73
N LEU A 203 -39.75 -23.51 60.90
CA LEU A 203 -38.97 -24.69 61.28
C LEU A 203 -37.53 -24.51 60.82
N ARG A 204 -36.58 -24.60 61.76
CA ARG A 204 -35.15 -24.61 61.46
C ARG A 204 -34.80 -25.99 60.91
N ASN A 205 -34.50 -26.09 59.62
CA ASN A 205 -33.94 -27.30 59.05
C ASN A 205 -32.41 -27.21 59.09
N PRO A 206 -31.70 -28.08 59.84
CA PRO A 206 -30.27 -27.94 60.06
C PRO A 206 -29.43 -27.99 58.78
N ASN A 207 -29.96 -28.57 57.69
CA ASN A 207 -29.23 -28.70 56.43
C ASN A 207 -29.68 -27.71 55.33
N ARG A 208 -30.75 -26.93 55.54
CA ARG A 208 -31.40 -26.13 54.46
C ARG A 208 -31.88 -24.73 54.86
N GLY A 209 -31.61 -24.28 56.09
CA GLY A 209 -32.06 -22.96 56.57
C GLY A 209 -33.52 -22.94 57.03
N PHE A 210 -34.04 -21.74 57.31
CA PHE A 210 -35.41 -21.54 57.81
C PHE A 210 -36.45 -21.76 56.71
N SER A 211 -37.46 -22.57 57.00
CA SER A 211 -38.60 -22.82 56.11
C SER A 211 -39.87 -22.28 56.75
N PHE A 212 -40.69 -21.57 55.97
CA PHE A 212 -42.04 -21.18 56.40
C PHE A 212 -43.06 -22.12 55.77
N ILE A 213 -43.90 -22.74 56.61
CA ILE A 213 -45.02 -23.56 56.15
C ILE A 213 -46.27 -22.70 56.23
N ASN A 214 -46.91 -22.46 55.08
CA ASN A 214 -48.24 -21.87 55.02
C ASN A 214 -49.20 -23.00 54.64
N ASP A 215 -49.97 -23.47 55.61
CA ASP A 215 -50.82 -24.64 55.44
C ASP A 215 -52.19 -24.22 54.89
N ARG A 216 -52.34 -24.24 53.56
CA ARG A 216 -53.62 -24.37 52.86
C ARG A 216 -53.39 -24.61 51.36
N ASP A 217 -53.21 -25.88 51.01
CA ASP A 217 -53.87 -26.50 49.85
C ASP A 217 -53.59 -28.00 49.84
N GLY A 218 -54.56 -28.78 50.32
CA GLY A 218 -54.81 -30.18 49.93
C GLY A 218 -53.63 -31.06 49.53
N GLY A 219 -52.57 -31.13 50.35
CA GLY A 219 -51.53 -32.16 50.21
C GLY A 219 -50.47 -31.93 49.11
N ARG A 220 -50.28 -30.71 48.59
CA ARG A 220 -49.11 -30.39 47.75
C ARG A 220 -48.33 -29.20 48.29
N ILE A 221 -47.19 -29.49 48.92
CA ILE A 221 -46.28 -28.50 49.51
C ILE A 221 -45.62 -27.68 48.39
N GLY A 222 -46.15 -26.49 48.11
CA GLY A 222 -45.46 -25.48 47.30
C GLY A 222 -44.41 -24.76 48.16
N GLN A 223 -43.18 -25.27 48.21
CA GLN A 223 -42.06 -24.58 48.87
C GLN A 223 -41.68 -23.34 48.07
N LYS A 224 -42.14 -22.15 48.48
CA LYS A 224 -41.57 -20.89 47.98
C LYS A 224 -40.47 -20.43 48.94
N TYR A 225 -39.23 -20.56 48.49
CA TYR A 225 -38.05 -20.09 49.19
C TYR A 225 -37.88 -18.58 48.96
N MET A 226 -37.74 -17.80 50.05
CA MET A 226 -37.24 -16.43 49.97
C MET A 226 -35.75 -16.44 50.31
N PRO A 227 -34.84 -16.05 49.40
CA PRO A 227 -33.41 -16.32 49.54
C PRO A 227 -32.62 -15.30 50.39
N PHE A 228 -33.27 -14.38 51.12
CA PHE A 228 -32.59 -13.19 51.66
C PHE A 228 -32.57 -13.03 53.19
N LEU A 229 -32.76 -14.08 53.99
CA LEU A 229 -32.61 -13.99 55.44
C LEU A 229 -31.45 -14.86 55.92
N HIS A 230 -30.43 -14.23 56.51
CA HIS A 230 -29.23 -14.90 57.02
C HIS A 230 -29.29 -15.17 58.53
N ASP A 231 -30.05 -14.40 59.31
CA ASP A 231 -30.21 -14.61 60.76
C ASP A 231 -31.68 -14.52 61.23
N TYR A 232 -32.03 -15.24 62.31
CA TYR A 232 -33.34 -15.16 62.97
C TYR A 232 -33.60 -13.78 63.57
N ASN A 233 -32.55 -13.01 63.87
CA ASN A 233 -32.70 -11.64 64.38
C ASN A 233 -33.13 -10.64 63.30
N ASP A 234 -33.00 -10.98 62.01
CA ASP A 234 -33.52 -10.17 60.90
C ASP A 234 -35.04 -10.32 60.72
N LEU A 235 -35.65 -11.31 61.40
CA LEU A 235 -37.10 -11.48 61.46
C LEU A 235 -37.71 -10.51 62.47
N ILE A 236 -38.32 -9.44 61.98
CA ILE A 236 -39.26 -8.63 62.77
C ILE A 236 -40.49 -9.51 63.04
N LEU A 237 -40.50 -10.22 64.17
CA LEU A 237 -41.67 -10.95 64.63
C LEU A 237 -42.74 -9.96 65.11
N ILE A 238 -43.90 -9.99 64.45
CA ILE A 238 -45.10 -9.23 64.83
C ILE A 238 -45.80 -10.03 65.92
N LYS A 239 -45.74 -9.57 67.19
CA LYS A 239 -46.51 -10.16 68.30
C LYS A 239 -47.89 -9.48 68.35
N PRO A 240 -49.01 -10.22 68.31
CA PRO A 240 -50.34 -9.65 68.50
C PRO A 240 -50.54 -9.28 69.99
N ASN A 241 -51.14 -8.12 70.23
CA ASN A 241 -51.52 -7.64 71.56
C ASN A 241 -53.03 -7.87 71.75
N ALA A 242 -53.45 -8.32 72.93
CA ALA A 242 -54.73 -9.01 73.13
C ALA A 242 -55.99 -8.12 73.32
N SER A 243 -55.92 -6.80 73.07
CA SER A 243 -56.97 -5.88 73.53
C SER A 243 -57.53 -4.91 72.49
N ASP A 244 -57.30 -5.09 71.19
CA ASP A 244 -57.71 -4.11 70.18
C ASP A 244 -58.85 -4.62 69.27
N THR A 245 -59.92 -3.83 69.15
CA THR A 245 -61.24 -4.23 68.62
C THR A 245 -61.53 -3.67 67.23
N GLY A 246 -60.66 -3.98 66.28
CA GLY A 246 -61.01 -4.15 64.86
C GLY A 246 -61.79 -3.01 64.18
N LYS A 247 -61.05 -2.07 63.58
CA LYS A 247 -61.54 -1.34 62.38
C LYS A 247 -60.48 -1.47 61.30
N GLY A 248 -60.83 -2.22 60.25
CA GLY A 248 -59.91 -2.66 59.20
C GLY A 248 -59.25 -1.51 58.44
N ILE A 249 -58.14 -1.85 57.79
CA ILE A 249 -57.41 -1.04 56.81
C ILE A 249 -58.38 -0.66 55.69
N SER A 250 -59.00 0.49 55.87
CA SER A 250 -60.07 1.03 55.04
C SER A 250 -59.48 2.10 54.13
N LYS A 251 -59.26 1.74 52.85
CA LYS A 251 -59.41 2.62 51.68
C LYS A 251 -58.69 3.99 51.66
N THR A 252 -57.74 4.26 52.54
CA THR A 252 -56.91 5.46 52.52
C THR A 252 -55.55 5.11 51.94
N ASN A 253 -55.04 5.97 51.05
CA ASN A 253 -53.76 5.87 50.35
C ASN A 253 -52.56 6.00 51.32
N ASP A 254 -52.48 5.15 52.35
CA ASP A 254 -51.55 5.32 53.47
C ASP A 254 -50.13 4.79 53.20
N ASN A 255 -49.81 4.50 51.93
CA ASN A 255 -48.43 4.41 51.46
C ASN A 255 -47.84 5.76 51.02
N MET A 256 -48.54 6.88 51.24
CA MET A 256 -48.12 8.21 50.79
C MET A 256 -47.59 9.09 51.91
N ALA A 257 -46.46 8.77 52.54
CA ALA A 257 -45.82 9.71 53.46
C ALA A 257 -44.96 10.78 52.74
N ALA A 258 -44.75 10.66 51.42
CA ALA A 258 -44.00 11.64 50.64
C ALA A 258 -44.86 12.82 50.20
N GLY A 259 -45.71 12.59 49.20
CA GLY A 259 -46.44 13.64 48.50
C GLY A 259 -47.58 14.31 49.29
N LEU A 260 -47.94 13.79 50.47
CA LEU A 260 -48.95 14.40 51.34
C LEU A 260 -48.36 15.46 52.28
N ILE A 261 -47.09 15.33 52.69
CA ILE A 261 -46.49 16.21 53.70
C ILE A 261 -45.22 16.93 53.22
N ALA A 262 -44.55 16.43 52.18
CA ALA A 262 -43.36 17.06 51.61
C ALA A 262 -43.30 16.98 50.07
N GLU A 263 -42.70 18.00 49.46
CA GLU A 263 -42.43 18.08 48.04
C GLU A 263 -40.92 18.10 47.81
N LEU A 264 -40.46 17.44 46.73
CA LEU A 264 -39.07 17.50 46.31
C LEU A 264 -38.86 18.72 45.43
N TRP A 265 -37.99 19.62 45.85
CA TRP A 265 -37.57 20.76 45.04
C TRP A 265 -36.13 20.60 44.60
N GLN A 266 -35.83 21.06 43.39
CA GLN A 266 -34.49 21.09 42.81
C GLN A 266 -34.09 22.54 42.59
N TYR A 267 -32.91 22.93 43.09
CA TYR A 267 -32.34 24.23 42.73
C TYR A 267 -31.89 24.19 41.27
N LYS A 268 -32.34 25.15 40.48
CA LYS A 268 -31.96 25.30 39.07
C LYS A 268 -30.95 26.42 38.82
N GLY A 269 -30.61 27.21 39.84
CA GLY A 269 -29.76 28.38 39.69
C GLY A 269 -30.51 29.52 39.01
#